data_AF-A0A954LK16-F1
#
_entry.id   AF-A0A954LK16-F1
#
_cell.length_a   1.000
_cell.length_b   1.000
_cell.length_c   1.000
_cell.angle_alpha   90.00
_cell.angle_beta   90.00
_cell.angle_gamma   90.00
#
_symmetry.space_group_name_H-M   'P 1'
#
loop_
_entity.id
_entity.type
_entity.pdbx_description
1 polymer ?
#
loop_
_entity_poly.entity_id
_entity_poly.type
_entity_poly.pdbx_seq_one_letter_code
_entity_poly.pdbx_strand_id
1 'polypeptide(L)' 'MKALLTLGGAFNPVHTQHVAIMKLIREIVESTTEFQIVAGYLAPATDGYVKTKLKHLAMKG' A
#
# COMPACT_ATOMS: atom_id res chain seq x y z
N MET A 1 17.35 10.43 8.79
CA MET A 1 16.65 9.39 9.58
C MET A 1 16.15 8.29 8.64
N LYS A 2 16.03 7.03 9.08
CA LYS A 2 15.52 5.93 8.22
C LYS A 2 14.05 5.67 8.51
N ALA A 3 13.25 5.39 7.49
CA ALA A 3 11.82 5.12 7.61
C ALA A 3 11.34 3.96 6.73
N LEU A 4 10.23 3.34 7.13
CA LEU A 4 9.49 2.34 6.38
C LEU A 4 8.21 2.95 5.83
N LEU A 5 7.88 2.67 4.58
CA LEU A 5 6.63 3.11 3.95
C LEU A 5 5.62 1.97 3.91
N THR A 6 4.48 2.11 4.57
CA THR A 6 3.40 1.11 4.56
C THR A 6 2.18 1.63 3.82
N LEU A 7 1.66 0.86 2.85
CA LEU A 7 0.39 1.15 2.20
C LEU A 7 -0.65 0.10 2.64
N GLY A 8 -1.66 0.53 3.38
CA GLY A 8 -2.80 -0.30 3.78
C GLY A 8 -3.89 -0.31 2.71
N GLY A 9 -4.51 -1.45 2.46
CA GLY A 9 -5.56 -1.53 1.45
C GLY A 9 -6.17 -2.92 1.28
N ALA A 10 -7.31 -2.99 0.59
CA ALA A 10 -7.95 -4.27 0.28
C ALA A 10 -7.17 -5.10 -0.75
N PHE A 11 -6.42 -4.44 -1.64
CA PHE A 11 -5.61 -5.06 -2.71
C PHE A 11 -6.33 -6.19 -3.46
N ASN A 12 -7.56 -5.89 -3.92
CA ASN A 12 -8.46 -6.85 -4.55
C ASN A 12 -8.79 -6.45 -6.00
N PRO A 13 -7.89 -6.68 -7.00
CA PRO A 13 -6.50 -7.17 -6.88
C PRO A 13 -5.49 -6.05 -6.57
N VAL A 14 -4.25 -6.46 -6.32
CA VAL A 14 -3.11 -5.55 -6.43
C VAL A 14 -2.89 -5.15 -7.90
N HIS A 15 -2.62 -3.87 -8.16
CA HIS A 15 -2.29 -3.36 -9.49
C HIS A 15 -1.15 -2.34 -9.44
N THR A 16 -0.62 -1.99 -10.61
CA THR A 16 0.59 -1.15 -10.77
C THR A 16 0.47 0.22 -10.11
N GLN A 17 -0.73 0.81 -10.04
CA GLN A 17 -0.93 2.10 -9.39
C GLN A 17 -0.62 2.09 -7.88
N HIS A 18 -0.76 0.96 -7.17
CA HIS A 18 -0.36 0.85 -5.76
C HIS A 18 1.16 1.00 -5.57
N VAL A 19 1.93 0.47 -6.52
CA VAL A 19 3.38 0.62 -6.50
C VAL A 19 3.77 2.02 -6.97
N ALA A 20 3.08 2.57 -7.97
CA ALA A 20 3.33 3.91 -8.48
C ALA A 20 3.14 4.98 -7.40
N ILE A 21 2.08 4.89 -6.59
CA ILE A 21 1.87 5.84 -5.49
C ILE A 21 2.95 5.72 -4.41
N MET A 22 3.40 4.51 -4.09
CA MET A 22 4.50 4.34 -3.12
C MET A 22 5.82 4.92 -3.62
N LYS A 23 6.10 4.83 -4.93
CA LYS A 23 7.27 5.48 -5.55
C LYS A 23 7.18 7.00 -5.45
N LEU A 24 6.03 7.56 -5.81
CA LEU A 24 5.79 9.01 -5.71
C LEU A 24 5.94 9.51 -4.26
N ILE A 25 5.36 8.79 -3.29
CA ILE A 25 5.48 9.15 -1.88
C ILE A 25 6.94 9.11 -1.43
N ARG A 26 7.70 8.10 -1.83
CA ARG A 26 9.14 8.04 -1.53
C ARG A 26 9.86 9.28 -2.08
N GLU A 27 9.64 9.64 -3.34
CA GLU A 27 10.29 10.80 -3.97
C GLU A 27 9.96 12.11 -3.25
N ILE A 28 8.70 12.30 -2.88
CA ILE A 28 8.25 13.49 -2.12
C ILE A 28 8.89 13.50 -0.72
N VAL A 29 8.82 12.39 0.02
CA VAL A 29 9.35 12.32 1.39
C VAL A 29 10.87 12.54 1.42
N GLU A 30 11.61 11.89 0.52
CA GLU A 30 13.08 12.02 0.46
C GLU A 30 13.52 13.42 -0.03
N SER A 31 12.68 14.15 -0.77
CA SER A 31 13.00 15.52 -1.24
C SER A 31 12.54 16.64 -0.30
N THR A 32 11.57 16.38 0.59
CA THR A 32 10.96 17.40 1.45
C THR A 32 11.26 17.21 2.94
N THR A 33 11.88 16.09 3.31
CA THR A 33 12.17 15.75 4.71
C THR A 33 13.57 15.14 4.82
N GLU A 34 14.04 14.93 6.06
CA GLU A 34 15.31 14.24 6.33
C GLU A 34 15.17 12.71 6.39
N PHE A 35 14.00 12.16 6.00
CA PHE A 35 13.77 10.73 5.98
C PHE A 35 14.28 10.10 4.68
N GLN A 36 14.90 8.94 4.84
CA GLN A 36 15.23 8.02 3.75
C GLN A 36 14.31 6.79 3.85
N ILE A 37 13.57 6.49 2.79
CA ILE A 37 12.70 5.30 2.73
C ILE A 37 13.56 4.10 2.36
N VAL A 38 13.70 3.14 3.29
CA VAL A 38 14.56 1.96 3.07
C VAL A 38 13.79 0.75 2.55
N ALA A 39 12.47 0.69 2.77
CA ALA A 39 11.61 -0.36 2.26
C ALA A 39 10.15 0.10 2.20
N GLY A 40 9.39 -0.53 1.30
CA GLY A 40 7.95 -0.36 1.16
C GLY A 40 7.22 -1.68 1.41
N TYR A 41 6.16 -1.66 2.21
CA TYR A 41 5.31 -2.82 2.47
C TYR A 41 3.86 -2.55 2.09
N LEU A 42 3.25 -3.48 1.35
CA LEU A 42 1.80 -3.54 1.27
C LEU A 42 1.29 -4.24 2.53
N ALA A 43 0.30 -3.66 3.19
CA ALA A 43 -0.36 -4.20 4.37
C ALA A 43 -1.81 -4.56 4.02
N PRO A 44 -2.07 -5.79 3.51
CA PRO A 44 -3.40 -6.18 3.09
C PRO A 44 -4.38 -6.19 4.25
N ALA A 45 -5.58 -5.68 3.98
CA ALA A 45 -6.70 -5.81 4.89
C ALA A 45 -7.06 -7.29 5.07
N THR A 46 -7.67 -7.61 6.21
CA THR A 46 -8.11 -8.98 6.50
C THR A 46 -9.14 -9.44 5.49
N ASP A 47 -9.16 -10.75 5.22
CA ASP A 47 -10.14 -11.36 4.32
C ASP A 47 -11.59 -11.05 4.72
N GLY A 48 -11.87 -11.06 6.02
CA GLY A 48 -13.17 -10.65 6.56
C GLY A 48 -13.56 -9.23 6.17
N TYR A 49 -12.65 -8.26 6.32
CA TYR A 49 -12.90 -6.88 5.89
C TYR A 49 -13.16 -6.80 4.38
N VAL A 50 -12.34 -7.46 3.56
CA VAL A 50 -12.45 -7.42 2.09
C VAL A 50 -13.77 -8.06 1.62
N LYS A 51 -14.13 -9.22 2.16
CA LYS A 51 -15.40 -9.91 1.86
C LYS A 51 -16.62 -9.12 2.30
N THR A 52 -16.58 -8.49 3.48
CA THR A 52 -17.68 -7.62 3.93
C THR A 52 -17.83 -6.39 3.04
N LYS A 53 -16.72 -5.77 2.64
CA LYS A 53 -16.72 -4.56 1.80
C LYS A 53 -17.20 -4.84 0.37
N LEU A 54 -16.66 -5.88 -0.27
CA LEU A 54 -16.85 -6.14 -1.70
C LEU A 54 -17.94 -7.18 -1.98
N LYS A 55 -18.40 -7.94 -0.97
CA LYS A 55 -19.42 -8.98 -1.09
C LYS A 55 -19.09 -9.96 -2.22
N HIS A 56 -19.98 -10.12 -3.18
CA HIS A 56 -19.80 -11.02 -4.32
C HIS A 56 -18.72 -10.55 -5.33
N LEU A 57 -18.22 -9.31 -5.19
CA LEU A 57 -17.13 -8.76 -6.00
C LEU A 57 -15.74 -9.01 -5.37
N ALA A 58 -15.68 -9.53 -4.13
CA ALA A 58 -14.41 -9.93 -3.54
C ALA A 58 -13.77 -11.02 -4.40
N MET A 59 -12.48 -10.91 -4.68
CA MET A 59 -11.74 -12.00 -5.30
C MET A 59 -11.79 -13.20 -4.37
N LYS A 60 -12.00 -14.37 -4.96
CA LYS A 60 -11.95 -15.63 -4.23
C LYS A 60 -10.48 -16.03 -4.14
N GLY A 61 -9.96 -16.07 -2.93
CA GLY A 61 -8.66 -16.68 -2.61
C GLY A 61 -8.75 -18.19 -2.60
#